data_AF-A0A2S9K4T0-F1
#
_entry.id   AF-A0A2S9K4T0-F1
#
_cell.length_a   1.000
_cell.length_b   1.000
_cell.length_c   1.000
_cell.angle_alpha   90.00
_cell.angle_beta   90.00
_cell.angle_gamma   90.00
#
_symmetry.space_group_name_H-M   'P 1'
#
loop_
_entity.id
_entity.type
_entity.pdbx_description
1 polymer ?
#
loop_
_entity_poly.entity_id
_entity_poly.type
_entity_poly.pdbx_seq_one_letter_code
_entity_poly.pdbx_strand_id
1 'polypeptide(L)'
;MVLQLEPVQYEAMGRASYLQRLRELIREHFPRQSAGIDDDRLDERLWAQTLLARRYGLEDERSAARFALSAFLLGEGFDRSIPALAQILDSDQLSPSRKAQALEDFTLLLFSILERQRSAAEQEPAP
;
A
#
# COMPACT_ATOMS: atom_id res chain seq x y z
N MET A 1 -19.91 36.20 -5.65
CA MET A 1 -19.22 35.47 -4.55
C MET A 1 -18.19 34.58 -5.22
N VAL A 2 -16.90 34.80 -4.96
CA VAL A 2 -15.80 33.98 -5.52
C VAL A 2 -15.36 33.03 -4.42
N LEU A 3 -15.37 31.72 -4.70
CA LEU A 3 -14.84 30.72 -3.78
C LEU A 3 -13.30 30.87 -3.78
N GLN A 4 -12.73 31.34 -2.67
CA GLN A 4 -11.27 31.31 -2.44
C GLN A 4 -10.99 30.17 -1.47
N LEU A 5 -10.37 29.10 -1.98
CA LEU A 5 -9.88 28.00 -1.14
C LEU A 5 -8.45 28.34 -0.71
N GLU A 6 -8.22 28.33 0.59
CA GLU A 6 -6.86 28.45 1.12
C GLU A 6 -6.05 27.20 0.77
N PRO A 7 -4.73 27.30 0.52
CA PRO A 7 -3.89 26.15 0.19
C PRO A 7 -4.04 24.98 1.19
N VAL A 8 -4.15 25.30 2.48
CA VAL A 8 -4.35 24.32 3.57
C VAL A 8 -5.67 23.56 3.43
N GLN A 9 -6.73 24.23 2.97
CA GLN A 9 -8.03 23.58 2.74
C GLN A 9 -7.96 22.64 1.54
N TYR A 10 -7.27 23.05 0.47
CA TYR A 10 -7.09 22.22 -0.71
C TYR A 10 -6.27 20.96 -0.41
N GLU A 11 -5.19 21.09 0.35
CA GLU A 11 -4.37 19.96 0.81
C GLU A 11 -5.17 19.00 1.70
N ALA A 12 -5.96 19.52 2.64
CA ALA A 12 -6.81 18.71 3.51
C ALA A 12 -7.86 17.93 2.71
N MET A 13 -8.51 18.57 1.73
CA MET A 13 -9.47 17.91 0.83
C MET A 13 -8.80 16.83 -0.02
N GLY A 14 -7.63 17.13 -0.60
CA GLY A 14 -6.85 16.18 -1.39
C GLY A 14 -6.45 14.95 -0.57
N ARG A 15 -5.95 15.17 0.66
CA ARG A 15 -5.60 14.09 1.59
C ARG A 15 -6.83 13.23 1.94
N ALA A 16 -7.96 13.85 2.30
CA ALA A 16 -9.17 13.13 2.64
C ALA A 16 -9.66 12.26 1.46
N SER A 17 -9.71 12.84 0.25
CA SER A 17 -10.10 12.10 -0.95
C SER A 17 -9.13 10.95 -1.30
N TYR A 18 -7.83 11.16 -1.13
CA TYR A 18 -6.80 10.14 -1.33
C TYR A 18 -6.98 8.96 -0.35
N LEU A 19 -7.12 9.25 0.95
CA LEU A 19 -7.25 8.21 1.98
C LEU A 19 -8.56 7.43 1.83
N GLN A 20 -9.66 8.12 1.52
CA GLN A 20 -10.94 7.46 1.24
C GLN A 20 -10.81 6.44 0.10
N ARG A 21 -10.21 6.82 -1.04
CA ARG A 21 -10.02 5.92 -2.19
C ARG A 21 -9.18 4.69 -1.84
N LEU A 22 -8.10 4.87 -1.09
CA LEU A 22 -7.27 3.75 -0.64
C LEU A 22 -8.00 2.82 0.32
N ARG A 23 -8.75 3.39 1.26
CA ARG A 23 -9.58 2.62 2.17
C ARG A 23 -10.63 1.81 1.42
N GLU A 24 -11.35 2.42 0.48
CA GLU A 24 -12.34 1.72 -0.36
C GLU A 24 -11.71 0.52 -1.07
N LEU A 25 -10.55 0.71 -1.70
CA LEU A 25 -9.79 -0.39 -2.34
C LEU A 25 -9.44 -1.52 -1.36
N ILE A 26 -8.98 -1.17 -0.15
CA ILE A 26 -8.67 -2.16 0.89
C ILE A 26 -9.92 -2.92 1.33
N ARG A 27 -11.04 -2.22 1.54
CA ARG A 27 -12.30 -2.83 1.99
C ARG A 27 -12.88 -3.76 0.92
N GLU A 28 -12.79 -3.36 -0.35
CA GLU A 28 -13.29 -4.13 -1.49
C GLU A 28 -12.48 -5.41 -1.70
N HIS A 29 -11.15 -5.30 -1.76
CA HIS A 29 -10.29 -6.43 -2.11
C HIS A 29 -9.83 -7.27 -0.91
N PHE A 30 -9.78 -6.69 0.29
CA PHE A 30 -9.30 -7.35 1.51
C PHE A 30 -10.29 -7.17 2.69
N PRO A 31 -11.56 -7.59 2.52
CA PRO A 31 -12.60 -7.34 3.52
C PRO A 31 -12.33 -8.03 4.85
N ARG A 32 -11.75 -9.24 4.84
CA ARG A 32 -11.46 -10.00 6.06
C ARG A 32 -10.31 -9.39 6.87
N GLN A 33 -9.27 -8.94 6.16
CA GLN A 33 -8.07 -8.36 6.74
C GLN A 33 -8.33 -6.96 7.32
N SER A 34 -9.28 -6.24 6.73
CA SER A 34 -9.64 -4.89 7.18
C SER A 34 -10.78 -4.86 8.21
N ALA A 35 -11.63 -5.89 8.29
CA ALA A 35 -12.88 -5.89 9.08
C ALA A 35 -12.77 -5.37 10.54
N GLY A 36 -11.63 -5.59 11.21
CA GLY A 36 -11.42 -5.18 12.61
C GLY A 36 -10.73 -3.83 12.81
N ILE A 37 -10.43 -3.10 11.73
CA ILE A 37 -9.74 -1.81 11.77
C ILE A 37 -10.79 -0.73 11.54
N ASP A 38 -10.86 0.27 12.42
CA ASP A 38 -11.69 1.46 12.21
C ASP A 38 -11.09 2.37 11.13
N ASP A 39 -11.94 3.22 10.54
CA ASP A 39 -11.56 4.05 9.39
C ASP A 39 -10.49 5.09 9.74
N ASP A 40 -10.58 5.73 10.91
CA ASP A 40 -9.60 6.73 11.35
C ASP A 40 -8.22 6.10 11.53
N ARG A 41 -8.15 4.94 12.18
CA ARG A 41 -6.89 4.21 12.36
C ARG A 41 -6.33 3.71 11.03
N LEU A 42 -7.17 3.28 10.10
CA LEU A 42 -6.72 2.87 8.77
C LEU A 42 -6.15 4.07 8.00
N ASP A 43 -6.83 5.22 8.05
CA ASP A 43 -6.40 6.48 7.43
C ASP A 43 -5.06 6.98 8.01
N GLU A 44 -4.89 6.91 9.33
CA GLU A 44 -3.61 7.23 9.99
C GLU A 44 -2.46 6.35 9.50
N ARG A 45 -2.68 5.04 9.43
CA ARG A 45 -1.67 4.08 8.97
C ARG A 45 -1.32 4.33 7.50
N LEU A 46 -2.32 4.46 6.64
CA LEU A 46 -2.11 4.73 5.21
C LEU A 46 -1.36 6.05 5.00
N TRP A 47 -1.69 7.08 5.76
CA TRP A 47 -1.00 8.36 5.67
C TRP A 47 0.45 8.28 6.13
N ALA A 48 0.73 7.59 7.24
CA ALA A 48 2.09 7.38 7.72
C ALA A 48 2.97 6.67 6.67
N GLN A 49 2.43 5.64 6.01
CA GLN A 49 3.15 4.91 4.96
C GLN A 49 3.30 5.73 3.68
N THR A 50 2.31 6.55 3.34
CA THR A 50 2.40 7.51 2.22
C THR A 50 3.52 8.52 2.43
N LEU A 51 3.70 9.02 3.67
CA LEU A 51 4.82 9.90 4.00
C LEU A 51 6.16 9.17 3.97
N LEU A 52 6.21 7.92 4.45
CA LEU A 52 7.41 7.11 4.43
C LEU A 52 7.91 6.83 3.00
N ALA A 53 6.99 6.60 2.06
CA ALA A 53 7.28 6.35 0.65
C ALA A 53 8.17 7.43 0.01
N ARG A 54 8.07 8.68 0.48
CA ARG A 54 8.90 9.80 0.00
C ARG A 54 10.39 9.58 0.21
N ARG A 55 10.80 8.83 1.25
CA ARG A 55 12.21 8.48 1.48
C ARG A 55 12.83 7.67 0.34
N TYR A 56 11.99 7.02 -0.46
CA TYR A 56 12.38 6.21 -1.61
C TYR A 56 12.18 6.94 -2.95
N GLY A 57 11.86 8.23 -2.90
CA GLY A 57 11.55 9.06 -4.07
C GLY A 57 10.13 8.85 -4.64
N LEU A 58 9.25 8.14 -3.92
CA LEU A 58 7.88 7.84 -4.36
C LEU A 58 6.95 9.02 -4.03
N GLU A 59 7.11 10.13 -4.75
CA GLU A 59 6.44 11.40 -4.43
C GLU A 59 5.10 11.59 -5.12
N ASP A 60 4.86 10.90 -6.25
CA ASP A 60 3.57 10.93 -6.92
C ASP A 60 2.53 10.07 -6.20
N GLU A 61 1.25 10.45 -6.34
CA GLU A 61 0.12 9.83 -5.65
C GLU A 61 0.06 8.31 -5.89
N ARG A 62 0.31 7.87 -7.12
CA ARG A 62 0.21 6.45 -7.50
C ARG A 62 1.34 5.63 -6.89
N SER A 63 2.57 6.14 -6.91
CA SER A 63 3.72 5.46 -6.32
C SER A 63 3.62 5.38 -4.79
N ALA A 64 3.16 6.45 -4.15
CA ALA A 64 2.93 6.46 -2.71
C ALA A 64 1.78 5.52 -2.29
N ALA A 65 0.69 5.48 -3.07
CA ALA A 65 -0.42 4.55 -2.88
C ALA A 65 0.06 3.09 -2.91
N ARG A 66 0.88 2.71 -3.89
CA ARG A 66 1.43 1.35 -3.99
C ARG A 66 2.24 0.97 -2.76
N PHE A 67 3.09 1.87 -2.28
CA PHE A 67 3.86 1.63 -1.06
C PHE A 67 2.94 1.45 0.16
N ALA A 68 1.95 2.32 0.34
CA ALA A 68 1.01 2.25 1.46
C ALA A 68 0.16 0.97 1.44
N LEU A 69 -0.31 0.55 0.25
CA LEU A 69 -1.04 -0.71 0.07
C LEU A 69 -0.14 -1.93 0.32
N SER A 70 1.10 -1.91 -0.16
CA SER A 70 2.09 -2.96 0.16
C SER A 70 2.34 -3.06 1.67
N ALA A 71 2.45 -1.94 2.38
CA ALA A 71 2.60 -1.93 3.84
C ALA A 71 1.38 -2.52 4.57
N PHE A 72 0.17 -2.24 4.07
CA PHE A 72 -1.05 -2.83 4.62
C PHE A 72 -1.04 -4.36 4.50
N LEU A 73 -0.57 -4.87 3.36
CA LEU A 73 -0.61 -6.29 3.04
C LEU A 73 0.56 -7.10 3.62
N LEU A 74 1.76 -6.54 3.57
CA LEU A 74 3.00 -7.21 3.99
C LEU A 74 3.37 -6.89 5.45
N GLY A 75 2.68 -5.94 6.06
CA GLY A 75 3.00 -5.39 7.36
C GLY A 75 3.89 -4.15 7.29
N GLU A 76 3.84 -3.34 8.35
CA GLU A 76 4.71 -2.17 8.47
C GLU A 76 6.18 -2.60 8.60
N GLY A 77 7.09 -1.81 8.03
CA GLY A 77 8.52 -2.12 8.03
C GLY A 77 8.94 -3.16 6.97
N PHE A 78 8.02 -3.60 6.09
CA PHE A 78 8.32 -4.52 4.98
C PHE A 78 9.48 -4.04 4.09
N ASP A 79 9.61 -2.72 3.96
CA ASP A 79 10.63 -1.99 3.23
C ASP A 79 12.05 -2.23 3.74
N ARG A 80 12.19 -2.77 4.95
CA ARG A 80 13.46 -3.14 5.58
C ARG A 80 13.53 -4.62 5.96
N SER A 81 12.40 -5.19 6.39
CA SER A 81 12.35 -6.59 6.85
C SER A 81 12.37 -7.61 5.72
N ILE A 82 11.99 -7.22 4.49
CA ILE A 82 12.03 -8.08 3.30
C ILE A 82 13.23 -7.67 2.44
N PRO A 83 14.33 -8.44 2.41
CA PRO A 83 15.58 -8.04 1.74
C PRO A 83 15.44 -7.74 0.25
N ALA A 84 14.54 -8.44 -0.46
CA ALA A 84 14.30 -8.20 -1.88
C ALA A 84 13.67 -6.83 -2.12
N LEU A 85 12.72 -6.42 -1.27
CA LEU A 85 12.05 -5.12 -1.39
C LEU A 85 12.95 -3.97 -0.96
N ALA A 86 13.76 -4.16 0.09
CA ALA A 86 14.78 -3.21 0.50
C ALA A 86 15.75 -2.90 -0.66
N GLN A 87 16.25 -3.93 -1.36
CA GLN A 87 17.12 -3.76 -2.52
C GLN A 87 16.46 -3.00 -3.68
N ILE A 88 15.19 -3.27 -3.97
CA ILE A 88 14.43 -2.56 -5.00
C ILE A 88 14.28 -1.08 -4.63
N LEU A 89 13.88 -0.82 -3.38
CA LEU A 89 13.59 0.51 -2.87
C LEU A 89 14.84 1.39 -2.74
N ASP A 90 15.95 0.83 -2.31
CA ASP A 90 17.23 1.53 -2.16
C ASP A 90 18.03 1.62 -3.48
N SER A 91 17.55 1.02 -4.58
CA SER A 91 18.28 1.04 -5.86
C SER A 91 18.28 2.42 -6.51
N ASP A 92 19.46 3.00 -6.73
CA ASP A 92 19.64 4.25 -7.50
C ASP A 92 19.50 4.05 -9.01
N GLN A 93 19.48 2.79 -9.48
CA GLN A 93 19.35 2.46 -10.90
C GLN A 93 17.89 2.44 -11.37
N LEU A 94 16.94 2.38 -10.44
CA LEU A 94 15.51 2.34 -10.74
C LEU A 94 14.89 3.72 -10.53
N SER A 95 14.11 4.17 -11.52
CA SER A 95 13.26 5.34 -11.34
C SER A 95 12.22 5.06 -10.24
N PRO A 96 11.71 6.10 -9.55
CA PRO A 96 10.65 5.94 -8.54
C PRO A 96 9.45 5.13 -9.03
N SER A 97 9.00 5.39 -10.26
CA SER A 97 7.91 4.65 -10.90
C SER A 97 8.21 3.16 -11.09
N ARG A 98 9.46 2.81 -11.40
CA ARG A 98 9.90 1.41 -11.54
C ARG A 98 10.00 0.71 -10.19
N LYS A 99 10.46 1.41 -9.15
CA LYS A 99 10.44 0.91 -7.77
C LYS A 99 9.00 0.58 -7.36
N ALA A 100 8.08 1.53 -7.52
CA ALA A 100 6.68 1.33 -7.17
C ALA A 100 6.02 0.18 -7.95
N GLN A 101 6.31 0.04 -9.25
CA GLN A 101 5.81 -1.08 -10.02
C GLN A 101 6.35 -2.41 -9.50
N ALA A 102 7.65 -2.49 -9.21
CA ALA A 102 8.26 -3.71 -8.70
C ALA A 102 7.73 -4.10 -7.30
N LEU A 103 7.36 -3.13 -6.45
CA LEU A 103 6.64 -3.39 -5.20
C LEU A 103 5.28 -4.05 -5.44
N GLU A 104 4.49 -3.49 -6.36
CA GLU A 104 3.18 -4.02 -6.74
C GLU A 104 3.31 -5.44 -7.29
N ASP A 105 4.21 -5.66 -8.25
CA ASP A 105 4.43 -6.96 -8.88
C ASP A 105 4.86 -8.02 -7.85
N PHE A 106 5.76 -7.66 -6.92
CA PHE A 106 6.17 -8.56 -5.84
C PHE A 106 5.00 -8.90 -4.92
N THR A 107 4.20 -7.90 -4.53
CA THR A 107 3.05 -8.08 -3.64
C THR A 107 2.05 -9.04 -4.29
N LEU A 108 1.67 -8.81 -5.55
CA LEU A 108 0.75 -9.66 -6.29
C LEU A 108 1.28 -11.09 -6.45
N LEU A 109 2.56 -11.24 -6.78
CA LEU A 109 3.19 -12.55 -6.91
C LEU A 109 3.13 -13.33 -5.60
N LEU A 110 3.46 -12.70 -4.47
CA LEU A 110 3.43 -13.35 -3.16
C LEU A 110 2.03 -13.88 -2.83
N PHE A 111 0.99 -13.06 -2.98
CA PHE A 111 -0.38 -13.51 -2.72
C PHE A 111 -0.81 -14.63 -3.65
N SER A 112 -0.48 -14.57 -4.94
CA SER A 112 -0.79 -15.64 -5.88
C SER A 112 -0.16 -16.99 -5.49
N ILE A 113 1.04 -16.96 -4.90
CA ILE A 113 1.73 -18.16 -4.42
C ILE A 113 1.05 -18.69 -3.15
N LEU A 114 0.74 -17.80 -2.19
CA LEU A 114 0.08 -18.17 -0.94
C LEU A 114 -1.32 -18.76 -1.17
N GLU A 115 -2.09 -18.19 -2.10
CA GLU A 115 -3.39 -18.72 -2.48
C GLU A 115 -3.27 -20.12 -3.07
N ARG A 116 -2.32 -20.34 -3.98
CA ARG A 116 -2.07 -21.65 -4.59
C ARG A 116 -1.68 -22.71 -3.55
N GLN A 117 -0.80 -22.36 -2.60
CA GLN A 117 -0.39 -23.27 -1.54
C GLN A 117 -1.55 -23.63 -0.59
N ARG A 118 -2.39 -22.66 -0.26
CA ARG A 118 -3.60 -22.91 0.53
C ARG A 118 -4.55 -23.88 -0.17
N SER A 119 -4.81 -23.67 -1.46
CA SER A 119 -5.68 -24.57 -2.23
C SER A 119 -5.12 -26.00 -2.34
N ALA A 120 -3.79 -26.16 -2.43
CA ALA A 120 -3.16 -27.47 -2.44
C ALA A 120 -3.27 -28.19 -1.08
N ALA A 121 -3.07 -27.46 0.03
CA ALA A 121 -3.19 -28.01 1.38
C ALA A 121 -4.64 -28.39 1.76
N GLU A 122 -5.64 -27.69 1.20
CA GLU A 122 -7.07 -28.01 1.39
C GLU A 122 -7.54 -29.20 0.52
N GLN A 123 -6.73 -29.66 -0.45
CA GLN A 123 -7.06 -30.76 -1.37
C GLN A 123 -6.40 -32.11 -1.02
N GLU A 124 -5.54 -32.15 -0.01
CA GLU A 124 -4.90 -33.40 0.46
C GLU A 124 -5.86 -34.14 1.41
N PRO A 125 -6.43 -35.31 1.04
CA PRO A 125 -7.27 -36.06 1.95
C PRO A 125 -6.38 -36.61 3.09
N ALA A 126 -6.81 -36.41 4.33
CA ALA A 126 -6.17 -37.02 5.50
C ALA A 126 -6.08 -38.55 5.32
N PRO A 127 -4.93 -39.17 5.67
CA PRO A 127 -4.71 -40.61 5.50
C PRO A 127 -5.64 -41.48 6.35
#